data_AF-A0A9D4CGK6-F1
#
_entry.id   AF-A0A9D4CGK6-F1
#
_cell.length_a   1.000
_cell.length_b   1.000
_cell.length_c   1.000
_cell.angle_alpha   90.00
_cell.angle_beta   90.00
_cell.angle_gamma   90.00
#
_symmetry.space_group_name_H-M   'P 1'
#
loop_
_entity.id
_entity.type
_entity.pdbx_description
1 polymer ?
#
loop_
_entity_poly.entity_id
_entity_poly.type
_entity_poly.pdbx_seq_one_letter_code
_entity_poly.pdbx_strand_id
1 'polypeptide(L)' 'MHIDIDECQKRDQNDCHYYSNCTNTPGSYTCKCIEGYDDLEGNRGRRCEGEIIGHFFRFSKIIKSYSTDH' A
#
# COMPACT_ATOMS: atom_id res chain seq x y z
N MET A 1 -5.42 -13.34 -30.03
CA MET A 1 -5.41 -13.79 -28.62
C MET A 1 -4.31 -13.00 -27.94
N HIS A 2 -4.67 -12.18 -26.95
CA HIS A 2 -3.68 -11.41 -26.19
C HIS A 2 -3.22 -12.27 -25.02
N ILE A 3 -1.90 -12.42 -24.86
CA ILE A 3 -1.31 -13.12 -23.71
C ILE A 3 -1.23 -12.10 -22.58
N ASP A 4 -1.80 -12.46 -21.45
CA ASP A 4 -1.72 -11.66 -20.22
C ASP A 4 -0.31 -11.71 -19.65
N ILE A 5 0.23 -10.55 -19.27
CA ILE A 5 1.53 -10.43 -18.61
C ILE A 5 1.25 -10.32 -17.12
N ASP A 6 1.82 -11.19 -16.30
CA ASP A 6 1.67 -11.10 -14.85
C ASP A 6 2.65 -10.06 -14.28
N GLU A 7 2.19 -8.82 -14.11
CA GLU A 7 3.01 -7.73 -13.57
C GLU A 7 3.34 -7.89 -12.09
N CYS A 8 2.71 -8.84 -11.39
CA CYS A 8 3.02 -9.16 -10.00
C CYS A 8 4.28 -10.04 -9.87
N GLN A 9 4.77 -10.66 -10.96
CA GLN A 9 5.98 -11.49 -10.93
C GLN A 9 7.24 -10.70 -10.62
N LYS A 10 7.28 -9.40 -10.96
CA LYS A 10 8.41 -8.54 -10.64
C LYS A 10 7.96 -7.21 -10.06
N ARG A 11 8.64 -6.77 -9.00
CA ARG A 11 8.31 -5.53 -8.28
C ARG A 11 8.41 -4.30 -9.20
N ASP A 12 9.33 -4.28 -10.16
CA ASP A 12 9.52 -3.19 -11.12
C ASP A 12 8.47 -3.14 -12.24
N GLN A 13 7.57 -4.13 -12.34
CA GLN A 13 6.51 -4.18 -13.34
C GLN A 13 5.16 -3.69 -12.82
N ASN A 14 5.04 -3.45 -11.52
CA ASN A 14 3.85 -2.90 -10.89
C ASN A 14 4.17 -1.71 -9.99
N ASP A 15 3.17 -0.88 -9.74
CA ASP A 15 3.26 0.31 -8.88
C ASP A 15 2.64 0.10 -7.49
N CYS A 16 2.46 -1.16 -7.06
CA CYS A 16 1.95 -1.46 -5.74
C CYS A 16 2.87 -0.90 -4.64
N HIS A 17 2.28 -0.52 -3.51
CA HIS A 17 3.04 -0.14 -2.32
C HIS A 17 3.88 -1.33 -1.80
N TYR A 18 4.96 -1.05 -1.08
CA TYR A 18 5.76 -2.11 -0.47
C TYR A 18 4.97 -2.94 0.55
N TYR A 19 4.08 -2.29 1.30
CA TYR A 19 3.16 -2.93 2.25
C TYR A 19 1.80 -3.25 1.64
N SER A 20 1.78 -3.70 0.38
CA SER A 20 0.57 -4.20 -0.26
C SER A 20 0.80 -5.51 -1.02
N ASN A 21 -0.27 -6.26 -1.20
CA ASN A 21 -0.30 -7.46 -2.01
C ASN A 21 -0.74 -7.09 -3.44
N CYS A 22 0.00 -7.59 -4.42
CA CYS A 22 -0.35 -7.52 -5.84
C CYS A 22 -1.15 -8.77 -6.22
N THR A 23 -2.25 -8.61 -6.95
CA THR A 23 -3.04 -9.70 -7.52
C THR A 23 -3.22 -9.47 -9.02
N ASN A 24 -2.67 -10.39 -9.82
CA ASN A 24 -2.80 -10.34 -11.27
C ASN A 24 -4.24 -10.61 -11.71
N THR A 25 -4.69 -9.95 -12.77
CA THR A 25 -6.01 -10.10 -13.38
C THR A 25 -5.89 -10.08 -14.90
N PRO A 26 -6.78 -10.72 -15.67
CA PRO A 26 -6.67 -10.66 -17.13
C PRO A 26 -6.71 -9.22 -17.67
N GLY A 27 -5.58 -8.76 -18.21
CA GLY A 27 -5.36 -7.42 -18.76
C GLY A 27 -4.92 -6.36 -17.76
N SER A 28 -4.70 -6.68 -16.47
CA SER A 28 -4.26 -5.71 -15.45
C SER A 28 -3.87 -6.36 -14.12
N TYR A 29 -3.63 -5.56 -13.09
CA TYR A 29 -3.43 -6.04 -11.72
C TYR A 29 -4.12 -5.13 -10.71
N THR A 30 -4.30 -5.66 -9.51
CA THR A 30 -4.84 -4.90 -8.37
C THR A 30 -3.86 -4.96 -7.20
N CYS A 31 -3.73 -3.84 -6.50
CA CYS A 31 -2.95 -3.76 -5.26
C CYS A 31 -3.93 -3.64 -4.08
N LYS A 32 -3.56 -4.23 -2.94
CA LYS A 32 -4.34 -4.10 -1.70
C LYS A 32 -3.40 -4.05 -0.52
N CYS A 33 -3.50 -3.01 0.32
CA CYS A 33 -2.70 -2.92 1.54
C CYS A 33 -2.84 -4.20 2.37
N ILE A 34 -1.72 -4.65 2.92
CA ILE A 34 -1.72 -5.81 3.82
C ILE A 34 -2.48 -5.48 5.11
N GLU A 35 -2.90 -6.51 5.83
CA GLU A 35 -3.61 -6.33 7.10
C GLU A 35 -2.76 -5.50 8.08
N GLY A 36 -3.39 -4.55 8.77
CA GLY A 36 -2.72 -3.59 9.65
C GLY A 36 -2.25 -2.31 8.98
N TYR A 37 -2.40 -2.18 7.65
CA TYR A 37 -2.12 -0.95 6.90
C TYR A 37 -3.39 -0.38 6.25
N ASP A 38 -3.58 0.93 6.40
CA ASP A 38 -4.67 1.69 5.79
C ASP A 38 -4.26 2.20 4.40
N ASP A 39 -5.18 2.10 3.44
CA ASP A 39 -5.03 2.71 2.11
C ASP A 39 -5.29 4.22 2.21
N LEU A 40 -4.21 4.99 2.11
CA LEU A 40 -4.30 6.43 2.22
C LEU A 40 -4.93 7.01 0.96
N GLU A 41 -5.88 7.94 1.16
CA GLU A 41 -6.54 8.69 0.08
C GLU A 41 -7.22 7.82 -1.00
N GLY A 42 -7.47 6.53 -0.71
CA GLY A 42 -8.11 5.60 -1.66
C GLY A 42 -7.23 5.22 -2.86
N ASN A 43 -5.90 5.19 -2.66
CA ASN A 43 -4.92 4.87 -3.70
C ASN A 43 -4.87 3.39 -4.11
N ARG A 44 -5.85 2.58 -3.70
CA ARG A 44 -6.02 1.17 -4.06
C ARG A 44 -4.75 0.38 -3.79
N GLY A 45 -4.16 0.54 -2.61
CA GLY A 45 -2.97 -0.23 -2.21
C GLY A 45 -1.65 0.27 -2.80
N ARG A 46 -1.63 1.49 -3.36
CA ARG A 46 -0.39 2.16 -3.80
C ARG A 46 0.21 3.09 -2.76
N ARG A 47 -0.56 3.44 -1.72
CA ARG A 47 -0.08 4.18 -0.56
C ARG A 47 -0.66 3.55 0.71
N CYS A 48 0.15 2.75 1.40
CA CYS A 48 -0.27 2.04 2.60
C CYS A 48 0.48 2.58 3.82
N GLU A 49 -0.26 2.98 4.86
CA GLU A 49 0.30 3.47 6.11
C GLU A 49 -0.32 2.73 7.30
N GLY A 50 0.52 2.25 8.20
CA GLY A 50 0.12 1.41 9.32
C GLY A 50 1.33 0.80 10.01
N GLU A 51 1.12 0.19 11.18
CA GLU A 51 2.20 -0.29 12.04
C GLU A 51 1.91 -1.71 12.55
N ILE A 52 2.77 -2.66 12.18
CA ILE A 52 2.92 -3.94 12.88
C ILE A 52 3.97 -3.67 13.97
N ILE A 53 3.49 -3.31 15.15
CA ILE A 53 4.21 -2.83 16.36
C ILE A 53 5.72 -3.15 16.38
N GLY A 54 6.53 -2.10 16.23
CA GLY A 54 7.98 -2.14 16.39
C GLY A 54 8.61 -0.75 16.28
N HIS A 55 8.47 0.05 17.33
CA HIS A 55 9.04 1.39 17.57
C HIS A 55 8.25 2.62 17.03
N PHE A 56 7.27 3.03 17.84
CA PHE A 56 6.71 4.39 18.00
C PHE A 56 6.62 5.27 16.74
N PHE A 57 5.44 5.48 16.15
CA PHE A 57 4.78 6.81 16.00
C PHE A 57 3.38 6.72 15.36
N ARG A 58 2.48 5.91 15.91
CA ARG A 58 1.04 6.16 15.76
C ARG A 58 0.64 7.30 16.69
N PHE A 59 0.93 8.56 16.33
CA PHE A 59 0.24 9.68 16.96
C PHE A 59 -1.24 9.52 16.65
N SER A 60 -1.94 9.04 17.68
CA SER A 60 -3.39 8.97 17.82
C SER A 60 -4.07 10.01 16.93
N LYS A 61 -5.12 9.62 16.19
CA LYS A 61 -6.00 10.58 15.48
C LYS A 61 -6.59 11.69 16.41
N ILE A 62 -6.29 11.65 17.71
CA ILE A 62 -6.59 12.65 18.74
C ILE A 62 -5.57 13.81 18.77
N ILE A 63 -4.36 13.66 18.20
CA ILE A 63 -3.28 14.69 18.22
C ILE A 63 -2.89 15.19 16.82
N LYS A 64 -3.81 15.18 15.84
CA LYS A 64 -3.62 15.84 14.53
C LYS A 64 -3.71 17.38 14.60
N SER A 65 -3.10 17.99 15.61
CA SER A 65 -3.03 19.46 15.73
C SER A 65 -1.62 19.98 16.04
N TYR A 66 -0.65 19.12 16.38
CA TYR A 66 0.68 19.59 16.78
C TYR A 66 1.79 18.58 16.43
N SER A 67 2.00 18.32 15.15
CA SER A 67 3.21 17.66 14.67
C SER A 67 3.71 18.37 13.42
N THR A 68 4.12 19.63 13.61
CA THR A 68 5.23 20.23 12.88
C THR A 68 6.36 20.37 13.89
N ASP A 69 7.45 19.62 13.71
CA ASP A 69 8.81 19.83 14.25
C ASP A 69 9.54 18.47 14.05
N HIS A 70 10.48 18.26 13.13
CA HIS A 70 11.48 19.14 12.52
C HIS A 70 11.84 18.64 11.11
#